data_AF-A0A7C2VX22-F1
#
_entry.id   AF-A0A7C2VX22-F1
#
_cell.length_a   1.000
_cell.length_b   1.000
_cell.length_c   1.000
_cell.angle_alpha   90.00
_cell.angle_beta   90.00
_cell.angle_gamma   90.00
#
_symmetry.space_group_name_H-M   'P 1'
#
loop_
_entity.id
_entity.type
_entity.pdbx_description
1 polymer ?
#
loop_
_entity_poly.entity_id
_entity_poly.type
_entity_poly.pdbx_seq_one_letter_code
_entity_poly.pdbx_strand_id
1 'polypeptide(L)'
;MTGENLIANGDMRQARPGAAGPNDLMPAGWEAFRIDPATGLRLVAEPPEGVDYMARVFGGSSTSKTADGGFVQAVGALRSADTYRLTGRVRATWPVDEKHAAMIGYDPTGQTMDPMAATIHWMLLPAVSGLFVDYTSEPIRPKTDQISVWLRARTTQTDDYRFEADFDHLTLHQIPTTPPTR
;
A
#
# COMPACT_ATOMS: atom_id res chain seq x y z
N MET A 1 5.32 -20.18 -0.95
CA MET A 1 4.48 -19.55 0.09
C MET A 1 3.41 -20.57 0.48
N THR A 2 3.09 -20.69 1.75
CA THR A 2 2.11 -21.67 2.24
C THR A 2 0.89 -20.95 2.80
N GLY A 3 -0.32 -21.36 2.41
CA GLY A 3 -1.57 -20.84 2.96
C GLY A 3 -2.23 -19.73 2.15
N GLU A 4 -3.42 -19.33 2.59
CA GLU A 4 -4.22 -18.24 2.04
C GLU A 4 -3.54 -16.88 2.24
N ASN A 5 -3.90 -15.89 1.42
CA ASN A 5 -3.47 -14.51 1.64
C ASN A 5 -4.15 -13.96 2.89
N LEU A 6 -3.36 -13.50 3.87
CA LEU A 6 -3.90 -12.96 5.12
C LEU A 6 -4.38 -11.51 4.99
N ILE A 7 -4.02 -10.81 3.90
CA ILE A 7 -4.51 -9.47 3.60
C ILE A 7 -5.92 -9.57 3.04
N ALA A 8 -6.87 -8.87 3.66
CA ALA A 8 -8.22 -8.75 3.12
C ALA A 8 -8.21 -7.82 1.89
N ASN A 9 -8.78 -8.28 0.78
CA ASN A 9 -8.87 -7.51 -0.47
C ASN A 9 -7.49 -7.01 -0.95
N GLY A 10 -6.47 -7.87 -0.89
CA GLY A 10 -5.13 -7.56 -1.37
C GLY A 10 -5.03 -7.44 -2.90
N ASP A 11 -5.97 -8.03 -3.62
CA ASP A 11 -6.16 -7.92 -5.08
C ASP A 11 -7.00 -6.69 -5.48
N MET A 12 -7.43 -5.89 -4.50
CA MET A 12 -8.13 -4.61 -4.69
C MET A 12 -9.48 -4.70 -5.43
N ARG A 13 -10.04 -5.90 -5.66
CA ARG A 13 -11.26 -6.10 -6.46
C ARG A 13 -12.55 -5.71 -5.76
N GLN A 14 -12.53 -5.64 -4.43
CA GLN A 14 -13.69 -5.27 -3.64
C GLN A 14 -13.69 -3.77 -3.34
N ALA A 15 -14.73 -3.08 -3.79
CA ALA A 15 -14.92 -1.66 -3.55
C ALA A 15 -15.89 -1.42 -2.37
N ARG A 16 -15.72 -0.29 -1.70
CA ARG A 16 -16.69 0.29 -0.78
C ARG A 16 -16.88 1.79 -1.07
N PRO A 17 -18.01 2.40 -0.68
CA PRO A 17 -18.14 3.84 -0.70
C PRO A 17 -17.09 4.51 0.20
N GLY A 18 -16.57 5.62 -0.28
CA GLY A 18 -15.71 6.56 0.42
C GLY A 18 -16.52 7.66 1.11
N ALA A 19 -15.81 8.60 1.73
CA ALA A 19 -16.43 9.65 2.53
C ALA A 19 -17.22 10.66 1.67
N ALA A 20 -16.85 10.81 0.39
CA ALA A 20 -17.52 11.73 -0.53
C ALA A 20 -18.78 11.15 -1.20
N GLY A 21 -19.12 9.87 -0.92
CA GLY A 21 -20.36 9.25 -1.37
C GLY A 21 -20.16 7.99 -2.23
N PRO A 22 -21.24 7.47 -2.86
CA PRO A 22 -21.24 6.15 -3.52
C PRO A 22 -20.33 6.06 -4.75
N ASN A 23 -19.97 7.20 -5.36
CA ASN A 23 -19.08 7.26 -6.53
C ASN A 23 -17.60 7.43 -6.14
N ASP A 24 -17.31 7.68 -4.88
CA ASP A 24 -15.95 7.77 -4.33
C ASP A 24 -15.50 6.37 -3.89
N LEU A 25 -15.09 5.52 -4.83
CA LEU A 25 -14.78 4.14 -4.51
C LEU A 25 -13.45 4.04 -3.75
N MET A 26 -13.44 3.24 -2.68
CA MET A 26 -12.27 2.92 -1.86
C MET A 26 -12.09 1.40 -1.81
N PRO A 27 -10.86 0.90 -1.63
CA PRO A 27 -10.63 -0.52 -1.39
C PRO A 27 -11.31 -0.97 -0.08
N ALA A 28 -12.19 -1.97 -0.17
CA ALA A 28 -12.81 -2.56 1.02
C ALA A 28 -11.76 -3.20 1.93
N GLY A 29 -11.93 -3.11 3.25
CA GLY A 29 -10.97 -3.65 4.22
C GLY A 29 -9.71 -2.81 4.44
N TRP A 30 -9.53 -1.71 3.71
CA TRP A 30 -8.41 -0.78 3.87
C TRP A 30 -8.90 0.55 4.44
N GLU A 31 -8.20 1.04 5.47
CA GLU A 31 -8.42 2.35 6.07
C GLU A 31 -7.62 3.41 5.31
N ALA A 32 -8.23 4.56 5.03
CA ALA A 32 -7.57 5.66 4.34
C ALA A 32 -6.96 6.62 5.37
N PHE A 33 -5.71 7.05 5.15
CA PHE A 33 -5.06 8.06 5.96
C PHE A 33 -4.51 9.21 5.11
N ARG A 34 -4.42 10.40 5.69
CA ARG A 34 -3.93 11.61 5.04
C ARG A 34 -3.05 12.37 6.02
N ILE A 35 -1.77 12.53 5.68
CA ILE A 35 -0.87 13.47 6.35
C ILE A 35 -1.09 14.85 5.74
N ASP A 36 -1.20 14.92 4.42
CA ASP A 36 -1.71 16.08 3.69
C ASP A 36 -3.21 15.89 3.41
N PRO A 37 -4.09 16.76 3.96
CA PRO A 37 -5.54 16.71 3.71
C PRO A 37 -5.92 16.79 2.23
N ALA A 38 -5.06 17.35 1.37
CA ALA A 38 -5.30 17.47 -0.06
C ALA A 38 -5.10 16.16 -0.84
N THR A 39 -4.57 15.12 -0.19
CA THR A 39 -4.26 13.84 -0.84
C THR A 39 -5.51 13.19 -1.42
N GLY A 40 -5.47 12.97 -2.73
CA GLY A 40 -6.45 12.18 -3.45
C GLY A 40 -6.23 10.70 -3.20
N LEU A 41 -7.30 9.99 -2.84
CA LEU A 41 -7.32 8.54 -2.61
C LEU A 41 -8.52 7.97 -3.34
N ARG A 42 -8.38 6.81 -3.99
CA ARG A 42 -9.50 6.10 -4.63
C ARG A 42 -9.10 4.68 -5.03
N LEU A 43 -10.10 3.88 -5.34
CA LEU A 43 -9.97 2.66 -6.12
C LEU A 43 -10.21 2.99 -7.60
N VAL A 44 -9.34 2.53 -8.49
CA VAL A 44 -9.49 2.72 -9.96
C VAL A 44 -9.37 1.40 -10.69
N ALA A 45 -10.04 1.27 -11.82
CA ALA A 45 -9.90 0.11 -12.69
C ALA A 45 -8.61 0.18 -13.54
N GLU A 46 -7.93 -0.94 -13.72
CA GLU A 46 -6.84 -1.07 -14.69
C GLU A 46 -7.42 -1.12 -16.12
N PRO A 47 -6.83 -0.42 -17.11
CA PRO A 47 -7.21 -0.58 -18.51
C PRO A 47 -6.82 -1.97 -19.07
N PRO A 48 -7.71 -2.63 -19.84
CA PRO A 48 -9.08 -2.22 -20.16
C PRO A 48 -9.99 -2.29 -18.92
N GLU A 49 -10.81 -1.24 -18.74
CA GLU A 49 -11.59 -1.03 -17.50
C GLU A 49 -12.41 -2.26 -17.10
N GLY A 50 -12.44 -2.54 -15.80
CA GLY A 50 -13.27 -3.59 -15.19
C GLY A 50 -12.62 -4.97 -15.12
N VAL A 51 -11.39 -5.14 -15.62
CA VAL A 51 -10.63 -6.40 -15.52
C VAL A 51 -9.91 -6.53 -14.19
N ASP A 52 -9.32 -5.44 -13.70
CA ASP A 52 -8.63 -5.39 -12.41
C ASP A 52 -8.83 -4.02 -11.77
N TYR A 53 -8.57 -3.94 -10.48
CA TYR A 53 -8.65 -2.70 -9.72
C TYR A 53 -7.34 -2.46 -8.98
N MET A 54 -7.06 -1.21 -8.67
CA MET A 54 -5.86 -0.80 -7.93
C MET A 54 -6.21 0.32 -6.95
N ALA A 55 -5.54 0.31 -5.80
CA ALA A 55 -5.60 1.42 -4.86
C ALA A 55 -4.69 2.54 -5.37
N ARG A 56 -5.24 3.74 -5.58
CA ARG A 56 -4.53 4.91 -6.10
C ARG A 56 -4.41 6.01 -5.06
N VAL A 57 -3.19 6.52 -4.92
CA VAL A 57 -2.88 7.81 -4.29
C VAL A 57 -2.54 8.80 -5.39
N PHE A 58 -3.09 10.01 -5.34
CA PHE A 58 -2.85 11.02 -6.37
C PHE A 58 -2.80 12.46 -5.83
N GLY A 59 -2.09 13.31 -6.56
CA GLY A 59 -1.91 14.73 -6.25
C GLY A 59 -1.18 15.45 -7.39
N GLY A 60 -0.45 16.51 -7.06
CA GLY A 60 0.27 17.33 -8.04
C GLY A 60 -0.69 18.09 -8.94
N SER A 61 -0.37 18.20 -10.24
CA SER A 61 -1.20 19.01 -11.14
C SER A 61 -2.65 18.54 -11.26
N SER A 62 -2.97 17.29 -10.90
CA SER A 62 -4.35 16.78 -10.88
C SER A 62 -5.25 17.47 -9.85
N THR A 63 -4.67 17.99 -8.77
CA THR A 63 -5.38 18.70 -7.69
C THR A 63 -4.84 20.11 -7.45
N SER A 64 -3.75 20.48 -8.14
CA SER A 64 -2.93 21.68 -7.89
C SER A 64 -2.43 21.78 -6.45
N LYS A 65 -2.26 20.64 -5.78
CA LYS A 65 -1.88 20.53 -4.37
C LYS A 65 -0.87 19.40 -4.18
N THR A 66 -0.13 19.49 -3.08
CA THR A 66 0.73 18.40 -2.61
C THR A 66 -0.13 17.19 -2.22
N ALA A 67 0.53 16.06 -2.04
CA ALA A 67 -0.10 14.85 -1.50
C ALA A 67 0.88 14.14 -0.58
N ASP A 68 0.37 13.61 0.52
CA ASP A 68 1.04 12.69 1.42
C ASP A 68 -0.01 11.88 2.18
N GLY A 69 -0.17 10.62 1.82
CA GLY A 69 -1.19 9.76 2.40
C GLY A 69 -1.27 8.41 1.70
N GLY A 70 -2.32 7.66 2.02
CA GLY A 70 -2.53 6.35 1.42
C GLY A 70 -3.49 5.49 2.21
N PHE A 71 -3.16 4.20 2.30
CA PHE A 71 -4.02 3.19 2.87
C PHE A 71 -3.28 2.32 3.89
N VAL A 72 -3.99 1.86 4.91
CA VAL A 72 -3.46 0.94 5.93
C VAL A 72 -4.45 -0.18 6.19
N GLN A 73 -3.94 -1.37 6.49
CA GLN A 73 -4.73 -2.48 6.99
C GLN A 73 -3.97 -3.18 8.12
N ALA A 74 -4.65 -3.40 9.25
CA ALA A 74 -4.17 -4.31 10.28
C ALA A 74 -4.55 -5.76 9.91
N VAL A 75 -3.56 -6.65 9.92
CA VAL A 75 -3.74 -8.09 9.78
C VAL A 75 -3.53 -8.73 11.15
N GLY A 76 -4.60 -9.27 11.75
CA GLY A 76 -4.58 -9.80 13.11
C GLY A 76 -4.62 -11.32 13.20
N ALA A 77 -4.81 -11.82 14.43
CA ALA A 77 -4.78 -13.25 14.76
C ALA A 77 -3.47 -13.96 14.35
N LEU A 78 -2.37 -13.21 14.30
CA LEU A 78 -1.05 -13.72 13.97
C LEU A 78 -0.36 -14.28 15.22
N ARG A 79 0.55 -15.24 15.01
CA ARG A 79 1.38 -15.77 16.08
C ARG A 79 2.74 -15.08 16.04
N SER A 80 3.15 -14.47 17.14
CA SER A 80 4.47 -13.81 17.26
C SER A 80 5.66 -14.77 17.08
N ALA A 81 5.44 -16.07 17.30
CA ALA A 81 6.43 -17.12 17.06
C ALA A 81 6.62 -17.46 15.57
N ASP A 82 5.66 -17.11 14.72
CA ASP A 82 5.73 -17.35 13.27
C ASP A 82 6.44 -16.21 12.55
N THR A 83 6.82 -16.47 11.30
CA THR A 83 7.42 -15.49 10.42
C THR A 83 6.54 -15.34 9.18
N TYR A 84 6.41 -14.11 8.70
CA TYR A 84 5.56 -13.74 7.59
C TYR A 84 6.36 -13.03 6.50
N ARG A 85 5.78 -12.91 5.31
CA ARG A 85 6.34 -12.13 4.22
C ARG A 85 5.27 -11.35 3.50
N LEU A 86 5.52 -10.04 3.37
CA LEU A 86 4.69 -9.13 2.60
C LEU A 86 5.22 -9.07 1.16
N THR A 87 4.33 -9.20 0.19
CA THR A 87 4.60 -8.90 -1.21
C THR A 87 3.57 -7.93 -1.74
N GLY A 88 3.88 -7.29 -2.85
CA GLY A 88 2.97 -6.37 -3.53
C GLY A 88 3.56 -5.88 -4.83
N ARG A 89 2.80 -5.08 -5.57
CA ARG A 89 3.33 -4.31 -6.69
C ARG A 89 2.91 -2.86 -6.59
N VAL A 90 3.78 -1.97 -7.04
CA VAL A 90 3.52 -0.53 -7.12
C VAL A 90 3.97 0.03 -8.46
N ARG A 91 3.16 0.91 -9.03
CA ARG A 91 3.46 1.69 -10.23
C ARG A 91 3.25 3.16 -9.91
N ALA A 92 4.13 4.04 -10.37
CA ALA A 92 3.94 5.48 -10.22
C ALA A 92 4.19 6.21 -11.54
N THR A 93 3.54 7.35 -11.74
CA THR A 93 3.76 8.20 -12.93
C THR A 93 5.14 8.86 -12.93
N TRP A 94 5.77 8.95 -11.76
CA TRP A 94 7.12 9.47 -11.56
C TRP A 94 8.00 8.41 -10.89
N PRO A 95 9.30 8.33 -11.25
CA PRO A 95 10.24 7.57 -10.44
C PRO A 95 10.38 8.21 -9.06
N VAL A 96 10.84 7.45 -8.07
CA VAL A 96 11.18 8.02 -6.76
C VAL A 96 12.32 9.04 -6.91
N ASP A 97 12.09 10.24 -6.41
CA ASP A 97 13.05 11.34 -6.35
C ASP A 97 12.83 12.19 -5.09
N GLU A 98 13.46 13.37 -5.00
CA GLU A 98 13.31 14.26 -3.84
C GLU A 98 11.88 14.74 -3.62
N LYS A 99 11.09 14.87 -4.69
CA LYS A 99 9.71 15.36 -4.68
C LYS A 99 8.70 14.23 -4.60
N HIS A 100 8.97 13.10 -5.25
CA HIS A 100 8.05 12.00 -5.48
C HIS A 100 8.46 10.75 -4.72
N ALA A 101 7.54 10.16 -3.98
CA ALA A 101 7.76 8.87 -3.34
C ALA A 101 6.50 8.01 -3.44
N ALA A 102 6.65 6.72 -3.71
CA ALA A 102 5.65 5.71 -3.41
C ALA A 102 6.30 4.62 -2.57
N MET A 103 5.53 4.02 -1.67
CA MET A 103 6.08 3.16 -0.63
C MET A 103 5.08 2.06 -0.29
N ILE A 104 5.61 0.85 -0.16
CA ILE A 104 4.95 -0.26 0.53
C ILE A 104 5.73 -0.47 1.83
N GLY A 105 5.02 -0.59 2.94
CA GLY A 105 5.62 -0.79 4.25
C GLY A 105 4.84 -1.72 5.14
N TYR A 106 5.46 -2.09 6.25
CA TYR A 106 4.83 -2.87 7.30
C TYR A 106 5.26 -2.37 8.68
N ASP A 107 4.38 -2.48 9.67
CA ASP A 107 4.69 -2.25 11.08
C ASP A 107 4.49 -3.55 11.88
N PRO A 108 5.55 -4.14 12.46
CA PRO A 108 5.45 -5.33 13.28
C PRO A 108 4.61 -5.17 14.55
N THR A 109 4.30 -3.94 14.98
CA THR A 109 3.45 -3.68 16.16
C THR A 109 1.96 -3.84 15.85
N GLY A 110 1.57 -3.76 14.58
CA GLY A 110 0.17 -3.76 14.15
C GLY A 110 -0.54 -2.41 14.25
N GLN A 111 0.13 -1.35 14.69
CA GLN A 111 -0.51 -0.04 14.83
C GLN A 111 -0.94 0.53 13.47
N THR A 112 -2.09 1.21 13.43
CA THR A 112 -2.63 1.87 12.22
C THR A 112 -2.84 3.37 12.39
N MET A 113 -2.48 3.91 13.55
CA MET A 113 -2.87 5.27 13.97
C MET A 113 -1.87 6.33 13.55
N ASP A 114 -0.58 6.02 13.61
CA ASP A 114 0.50 6.96 13.30
C ASP A 114 1.22 6.54 12.00
N PRO A 115 0.89 7.18 10.86
CA PRO A 115 1.56 6.91 9.58
C PRO A 115 3.03 7.39 9.54
N MET A 116 3.48 8.10 10.58
CA MET A 116 4.85 8.60 10.74
C MET A 116 5.64 7.82 11.80
N ALA A 117 5.07 6.75 12.35
CA ALA A 117 5.73 5.96 13.37
C ALA A 117 7.06 5.38 12.86
N ALA A 118 8.11 5.54 13.66
CA ALA A 118 9.45 5.01 13.35
C ALA A 118 9.51 3.47 13.33
N THR A 119 8.45 2.80 13.79
CA THR A 119 8.29 1.34 13.74
C THR A 119 7.87 0.83 12.38
N ILE A 120 7.42 1.71 11.47
CA ILE A 120 7.06 1.32 10.11
C ILE A 120 8.33 1.15 9.28
N HIS A 121 8.50 -0.04 8.72
CA HIS A 121 9.55 -0.35 7.77
C HIS A 121 9.06 -0.05 6.37
N TRP A 122 9.53 1.05 5.79
CA TRP A 122 9.18 1.47 4.43
C TRP A 122 10.18 0.98 3.39
N MET A 123 9.68 0.57 2.23
CA MET A 123 10.46 0.41 1.02
C MET A 123 10.03 1.46 -0.01
N LEU A 124 10.97 2.28 -0.49
CA LEU A 124 10.71 3.28 -1.52
C LEU A 124 10.77 2.65 -2.91
N LEU A 125 9.69 2.80 -3.68
CA LEU A 125 9.47 2.23 -5.01
C LEU A 125 8.56 3.17 -5.82
N PRO A 126 8.50 3.09 -7.16
CA PRO A 126 9.37 2.32 -8.06
C PRO A 126 10.61 3.12 -8.49
N ALA A 127 11.67 2.41 -8.88
CA ALA A 127 12.87 3.03 -9.48
C ALA A 127 12.64 3.54 -10.92
N VAL A 128 11.55 3.11 -11.56
CA VAL A 128 11.19 3.46 -12.95
C VAL A 128 9.72 3.88 -12.98
N SER A 129 9.39 4.92 -13.75
CA SER A 129 7.99 5.35 -13.92
C SER A 129 7.20 4.44 -14.86
N GLY A 130 5.89 4.39 -14.65
CA GLY A 130 4.92 3.80 -15.59
C GLY A 130 4.86 2.27 -15.62
N LEU A 131 5.75 1.56 -14.92
CA LEU A 131 5.73 0.10 -14.81
C LEU A 131 5.45 -0.33 -13.36
N PHE A 132 4.73 -1.44 -13.22
CA PHE A 132 4.64 -2.12 -11.93
C PHE A 132 6.00 -2.71 -11.56
N VAL A 133 6.43 -2.42 -10.34
CA VAL A 133 7.60 -3.03 -9.71
C VAL A 133 7.14 -3.87 -8.55
N ASP A 134 7.59 -5.12 -8.53
CA ASP A 134 7.29 -6.04 -7.45
C ASP A 134 8.10 -5.69 -6.20
N TYR A 135 7.45 -5.87 -5.06
CA TYR A 135 8.01 -5.73 -3.73
C TYR A 135 7.96 -7.09 -3.02
N THR A 136 9.02 -7.41 -2.31
CA THR A 136 9.07 -8.50 -1.34
C THR A 136 9.79 -8.01 -0.10
N SER A 137 9.15 -8.13 1.05
CA SER A 137 9.74 -7.72 2.32
C SER A 137 10.80 -8.71 2.81
N GLU A 138 11.66 -8.22 3.69
CA GLU A 138 12.36 -9.08 4.65
C GLU A 138 11.35 -9.91 5.48
N PRO A 139 11.77 -11.05 6.07
CA PRO A 139 10.92 -11.81 6.97
C PRO A 139 10.42 -10.97 8.15
N ILE A 140 9.10 -10.98 8.39
CA ILE A 140 8.45 -10.18 9.43
C ILE A 140 8.06 -11.09 10.59
N ARG A 141 8.45 -10.72 11.81
CA ARG A 141 7.90 -11.32 13.04
C ARG A 141 6.99 -10.30 13.73
N PRO A 142 5.71 -10.64 13.99
CA PRO A 142 4.83 -9.77 14.77
C PRO A 142 5.41 -9.53 16.17
N LYS A 143 5.36 -8.29 16.65
CA LYS A 143 5.66 -7.95 18.05
C LYS A 143 4.47 -8.22 18.97
N THR A 144 3.27 -8.25 18.39
CA THR A 144 1.99 -8.57 19.03
C THR A 144 1.32 -9.72 18.27
N ASP A 145 0.00 -9.78 18.24
CA ASP A 145 -0.79 -10.68 17.41
C ASP A 145 -1.17 -10.06 16.04
N GLN A 146 -0.53 -8.94 15.66
CA GLN A 146 -0.86 -8.21 14.43
C GLN A 146 0.37 -7.67 13.70
N ILE A 147 0.21 -7.49 12.39
CA ILE A 147 1.10 -6.69 11.53
C ILE A 147 0.20 -5.70 10.79
N SER A 148 0.58 -4.44 10.70
CA SER A 148 -0.11 -3.50 9.80
C SER A 148 0.67 -3.36 8.50
N VAL A 149 -0.06 -3.35 7.40
CA VAL A 149 0.45 -3.16 6.04
C VAL A 149 0.08 -1.76 5.59
N TRP A 150 1.06 -1.04 5.03
CA TRP A 150 0.93 0.36 4.68
C TRP A 150 1.26 0.59 3.21
N LEU A 151 0.39 1.37 2.55
CA LEU A 151 0.57 1.89 1.21
C LEU A 151 0.62 3.41 1.32
N ARG A 152 1.69 4.04 0.84
CA ARG A 152 1.86 5.50 0.97
C ARG A 152 2.44 6.06 -0.31
N ALA A 153 1.95 7.23 -0.70
CA ALA A 153 2.62 8.02 -1.71
C ALA A 153 2.64 9.49 -1.33
N ARG A 154 3.66 10.19 -1.81
CA ARG A 154 3.90 11.60 -1.55
C ARG A 154 4.35 12.31 -2.83
N THR A 155 3.81 13.50 -3.05
CA THR A 155 4.42 14.50 -3.92
C THR A 155 4.42 15.87 -3.26
N THR A 156 5.55 16.59 -3.35
CA THR A 156 5.64 18.01 -3.00
C THR A 156 5.45 18.92 -4.21
N GLN A 157 5.39 18.36 -5.43
CA GLN A 157 5.14 19.10 -6.64
C GLN A 157 3.63 19.38 -6.79
N THR A 158 3.27 20.58 -7.23
CA THR A 158 1.87 21.01 -7.39
C THR A 158 1.49 21.33 -8.84
N ASP A 159 2.49 21.44 -9.72
CA ASP A 159 2.40 21.86 -11.11
C ASP A 159 2.93 20.78 -12.07
N ASP A 160 2.94 21.09 -13.37
CA ASP A 160 3.38 20.22 -14.47
C ASP A 160 2.50 18.97 -14.66
N TYR A 161 2.98 17.78 -14.33
CA TYR A 161 2.30 16.52 -14.61
C TYR A 161 1.65 15.89 -13.38
N ARG A 162 0.58 15.11 -13.61
CA ARG A 162 -0.14 14.44 -12.52
C ARG A 162 0.76 13.44 -11.80
N PHE A 163 0.71 13.45 -10.48
CA PHE A 163 1.30 12.40 -9.66
C PHE A 163 0.22 11.36 -9.34
N GLU A 164 0.47 10.11 -9.71
CA GLU A 164 -0.36 8.97 -9.34
C GLU A 164 0.56 7.82 -8.92
N ALA A 165 0.20 7.13 -7.84
CA ALA A 165 0.81 5.90 -7.39
C ALA A 165 -0.27 4.85 -7.19
N ASP A 166 -0.11 3.72 -7.88
CA ASP A 166 -1.03 2.61 -7.94
C ASP A 166 -0.44 1.41 -7.20
N PHE A 167 -1.23 0.80 -6.32
CA PHE A 167 -0.85 -0.34 -5.49
C PHE A 167 -1.82 -1.49 -5.72
N ASP A 168 -1.27 -2.70 -5.83
CA ASP A 168 -2.07 -3.88 -6.12
C ASP A 168 -1.33 -5.19 -5.80
N HIS A 169 -2.05 -6.32 -5.82
CA HIS A 169 -1.56 -7.68 -5.55
C HIS A 169 -0.80 -7.80 -4.22
N LEU A 170 -1.32 -7.17 -3.18
CA LEU A 170 -0.76 -7.23 -1.83
C LEU A 170 -1.02 -8.60 -1.23
N THR A 171 0.04 -9.28 -0.78
CA THR A 171 -0.10 -10.53 -0.02
C THR A 171 0.70 -10.54 1.25
N LEU A 172 0.15 -11.13 2.31
CA LEU A 172 0.89 -11.49 3.51
C LEU A 172 0.71 -12.98 3.75
N HIS A 173 1.81 -13.72 3.72
CA HIS A 173 1.78 -15.17 3.97
C HIS A 173 2.71 -15.54 5.11
N GLN A 174 2.30 -16.54 5.89
CA GLN A 174 3.23 -17.25 6.77
C GLN A 174 4.27 -17.97 5.90
N ILE A 175 5.53 -17.91 6.31
CA ILE A 175 6.63 -18.60 5.65
C ILE A 175 7.28 -19.64 6.57
N PRO A 176 7.71 -20.79 6.04
CA PRO A 176 8.48 -21.75 6.82
C PRO A 176 9.77 -21.14 7.34
N THR A 177 10.07 -21.37 8.63
CA THR A 177 11.36 -20.98 9.24
C THR A 177 12.38 -22.11 9.24
N THR A 178 12.00 -23.30 8.78
CA THR A 178 12.90 -24.45 8.68
C THR A 178 13.81 -24.29 7.46
N PRO A 179 15.14 -24.49 7.59
CA PRO A 179 16.01 -24.59 6.43
C PRO A 179 15.50 -25.69 5.49
N PRO A 180 15.63 -25.52 4.15
CA PRO A 180 15.26 -26.58 3.23
C PRO A 180 16.02 -27.86 3.59
N THR A 181 15.30 -28.95 3.86
CA THR A 181 15.89 -30.27 4.02
C THR A 181 16.53 -30.66 2.70
N ARG A 182 17.83 -30.95 2.75
CA ARG A 182 18.60 -31.55 1.64
C ARG A 182 18.16 -32.98 1.39
#